data_AF-A0A7J5TF43-F1
#
_entry.id   AF-A0A7J5TF43-F1
#
_cell.length_a   1.000
_cell.length_b   1.000
_cell.length_c   1.000
_cell.angle_alpha   90.00
_cell.angle_beta   90.00
_cell.angle_gamma   90.00
#
_symmetry.space_group_name_H-M   'P 1'
#
loop_
_entity.id
_entity.type
_entity.pdbx_description
1 polymer ?
#
loop_
_entity_poly.entity_id
_entity_poly.type
_entity_poly.pdbx_seq_one_letter_code
_entity_poly.pdbx_strand_id
1 'polypeptide(L)'
;MPKRRNINVFKLWNASGDRPSHSTEVNVSGISTPRFAALFDILEQERISKKKGTAMRIRKDALHASNPELLTAGRRRIAMVAAIIIIAVLAVGGWFVVQQVRSQETTHVADPATTSTRQSQAKATAKQTEATEHHGNSPDCPDTDCIAMLVNGDLLFHEGLWNNFASANTAATDGTAFDFTSLFEPMRKYIDASDIAVCEFETPIAQRGGPYTGYPVFNIPPEVADAAKNVGYRACTHASNHSWDQGADGISRLWDTLEADGIAQTGSYKTEEDSTKPLVIDSPTGGGKLGLISGTVSLNAQTPDFDWRVDRLREASDPNHQADIDKAVAKAKAAREQGADVVAIAMHSVQEYLDYADSWQQSEAHELADTGAFDVIYGAGCHCAQPIENYNGTWIIYGLGNAVTVTSYIPGNEVNNQGVTARVQFAGKKGVAGSWRVSRIDWIPTANMRQGQYQWCSLASDHPDGTCWNDAEDANQRQRIWNVIYSMGADQNVVREWNITTEQTTSSGK
;
A
#
# COMPACT_ATOMS: atom_id res chain seq x y z
N MET A 1 -7.05 48.56 37.75
CA MET A 1 -8.30 47.96 37.23
C MET A 1 -9.14 49.04 36.56
N PRO A 2 -9.96 48.71 35.54
CA PRO A 2 -9.53 48.92 34.14
C PRO A 2 -10.18 50.12 33.45
N LYS A 3 -9.56 50.61 32.35
CA LYS A 3 -10.27 51.37 31.31
C LYS A 3 -9.57 51.27 29.94
N ARG A 4 -10.41 51.27 28.89
CA ARG A 4 -10.07 50.99 27.48
C ARG A 4 -9.25 52.11 26.83
N ARG A 5 -8.46 51.74 25.80
CA ARG A 5 -8.19 52.61 24.63
C ARG A 5 -8.13 51.76 23.36
N ASN A 6 -9.19 51.81 22.55
CA ASN A 6 -9.12 51.62 21.10
C ASN A 6 -9.43 52.99 20.47
N ILE A 7 -8.78 53.33 19.35
CA ILE A 7 -8.96 54.59 18.63
C ILE A 7 -9.73 54.30 17.33
N ASN A 8 -10.56 55.25 16.90
CA ASN A 8 -11.45 55.11 15.75
C ASN A 8 -10.78 55.52 14.43
N VAL A 9 -11.04 54.71 13.40
CA VAL A 9 -11.52 55.08 12.06
C VAL A 9 -10.86 56.28 11.34
N PHE A 10 -10.29 56.00 10.16
CA PHE A 10 -10.55 56.81 8.97
C PHE A 10 -11.00 55.91 7.80
N LYS A 11 -11.54 56.49 6.72
CA LYS A 11 -12.38 55.79 5.72
C LYS A 11 -12.28 56.46 4.33
N LEU A 12 -12.75 55.76 3.29
CA LEU A 12 -12.88 56.16 1.86
C LEU A 12 -11.58 55.96 1.05
N TRP A 13 -11.61 55.58 -0.24
CA TRP A 13 -12.56 55.96 -1.31
C TRP A 13 -13.14 54.79 -2.16
N ASN A 14 -13.92 55.15 -3.19
CA ASN A 14 -14.74 54.31 -4.10
C ASN A 14 -14.01 54.01 -5.44
N ALA A 15 -14.42 53.13 -6.38
CA ALA A 15 -15.41 52.01 -6.49
C ALA A 15 -15.01 51.18 -7.76
N SER A 16 -15.80 50.53 -8.65
CA SER A 16 -17.25 50.37 -8.92
C SER A 16 -17.54 49.26 -9.97
N GLY A 17 -18.65 48.51 -9.83
CA GLY A 17 -19.32 47.74 -10.91
C GLY A 17 -18.80 46.30 -11.18
N ASP A 18 -19.58 45.38 -11.77
CA ASP A 18 -21.05 45.37 -11.94
C ASP A 18 -21.56 43.96 -12.37
N ARG A 19 -22.68 43.45 -11.80
CA ARG A 19 -23.47 42.32 -12.34
C ARG A 19 -24.93 42.35 -11.82
N PRO A 20 -25.96 42.13 -12.66
CA PRO A 20 -27.37 42.19 -12.25
C PRO A 20 -27.98 40.84 -11.84
N SER A 21 -29.10 40.91 -11.11
CA SER A 21 -29.97 39.79 -10.75
C SER A 21 -31.31 39.86 -11.47
N HIS A 22 -31.91 38.72 -11.83
CA HIS A 22 -33.33 38.63 -12.20
C HIS A 22 -34.02 37.43 -11.55
N SER A 23 -35.29 37.64 -11.21
CA SER A 23 -36.19 36.71 -10.52
C SER A 23 -37.58 36.81 -11.13
N THR A 24 -38.29 35.68 -11.28
CA THR A 24 -39.66 35.68 -11.80
C THR A 24 -40.51 34.67 -11.05
N GLU A 25 -41.56 35.13 -10.38
CA GLU A 25 -42.63 34.28 -9.85
C GLU A 25 -43.71 34.07 -10.90
N VAL A 26 -44.32 32.88 -10.93
CA VAL A 26 -45.69 32.65 -11.42
C VAL A 26 -46.37 31.65 -10.49
N ASN A 27 -47.65 31.86 -10.18
CA ASN A 27 -48.40 31.17 -9.14
C ASN A 27 -49.81 30.78 -9.63
N VAL A 28 -50.19 29.49 -9.53
CA VAL A 28 -51.59 29.02 -9.67
C VAL A 28 -51.84 27.82 -8.76
N SER A 29 -53.00 27.78 -8.10
CA SER A 29 -53.46 26.76 -7.14
C SER A 29 -54.44 25.73 -7.73
N GLY A 30 -54.47 24.47 -7.27
CA GLY A 30 -55.47 23.48 -7.75
C GLY A 30 -55.57 22.10 -7.06
N ILE A 31 -56.14 22.04 -5.85
CA ILE A 31 -56.98 20.95 -5.28
C ILE A 31 -56.61 19.46 -5.56
N SER A 32 -56.11 18.73 -4.53
CA SER A 32 -56.73 17.50 -3.96
C SER A 32 -55.84 16.80 -2.91
N THR A 33 -56.40 15.88 -2.12
CA THR A 33 -55.82 15.26 -0.90
C THR A 33 -56.01 13.71 -0.92
N PRO A 34 -55.47 12.93 0.05
CA PRO A 34 -54.19 13.03 0.77
C PRO A 34 -53.42 11.68 0.87
N ARG A 35 -52.12 11.69 1.22
CA ARG A 35 -51.46 10.71 2.14
C ARG A 35 -50.01 11.09 2.47
N PHE A 36 -49.45 10.39 3.47
CA PHE A 36 -48.08 10.48 3.99
C PHE A 36 -47.67 11.78 4.73
N ALA A 37 -47.96 11.78 6.03
CA ALA A 37 -47.13 12.44 7.04
C ALA A 37 -46.90 11.42 8.17
N ALA A 38 -45.66 10.89 8.29
CA ALA A 38 -45.11 10.16 9.45
C ALA A 38 -43.77 9.47 9.12
N LEU A 39 -42.65 10.21 9.02
CA LEU A 39 -41.29 9.63 9.26
C LEU A 39 -40.20 10.67 9.56
N PHE A 40 -40.50 11.69 10.36
CA PHE A 40 -39.53 12.72 10.77
C PHE A 40 -39.76 13.15 12.23
N ASP A 41 -39.60 12.21 13.18
CA ASP A 41 -39.69 12.53 14.63
C ASP A 41 -39.04 11.49 15.58
N ILE A 42 -38.10 10.64 15.10
CA ILE A 42 -37.47 9.59 15.93
C ILE A 42 -35.96 9.45 15.66
N LEU A 43 -35.18 10.55 15.79
CA LEU A 43 -33.71 10.48 15.91
C LEU A 43 -33.09 11.47 16.92
N GLU A 44 -33.88 12.13 17.77
CA GLU A 44 -33.38 13.14 18.75
C GLU A 44 -33.66 12.79 20.23
N GLN A 45 -33.86 11.52 20.56
CA GLN A 45 -34.12 11.06 21.95
C GLN A 45 -33.06 10.10 22.54
N GLU A 46 -32.25 9.40 21.74
CA GLU A 46 -31.32 8.39 22.28
C GLU A 46 -30.03 8.94 22.91
N ARG A 47 -29.72 10.25 22.76
CA ARG A 47 -28.46 10.82 23.26
C ARG A 47 -28.44 11.09 24.79
N ILE A 48 -29.52 10.81 25.53
CA ILE A 48 -29.64 11.12 26.97
C ILE A 48 -30.23 9.95 27.81
N SER A 49 -29.75 8.71 27.64
CA SER A 49 -30.17 7.60 28.53
C SER A 49 -29.12 6.50 28.82
N LYS A 50 -27.82 6.81 28.78
CA LYS A 50 -26.74 5.87 29.20
C LYS A 50 -25.75 6.48 30.21
N LYS A 51 -26.28 7.03 31.32
CA LYS A 51 -25.52 7.29 32.56
C LYS A 51 -26.31 6.79 33.77
N LYS A 52 -25.62 6.03 34.65
CA LYS A 52 -26.09 5.22 35.80
C LYS A 52 -26.51 3.80 35.40
N GLY A 53 -25.78 2.81 35.89
CA GLY A 53 -26.13 1.39 35.79
C GLY A 53 -26.51 0.81 37.16
N THR A 54 -26.94 -0.46 37.15
CA THR A 54 -27.03 -1.33 38.34
C THR A 54 -26.84 -2.76 37.85
N ALA A 55 -25.93 -3.52 38.48
CA ALA A 55 -25.79 -4.96 38.24
C ALA A 55 -26.66 -5.74 39.23
N MET A 56 -27.32 -6.83 38.79
CA MET A 56 -27.56 -8.05 39.60
C MET A 56 -28.26 -9.17 38.79
N ARG A 57 -27.95 -10.43 39.13
CA ARG A 57 -28.69 -11.68 38.83
C ARG A 57 -28.77 -12.15 37.37
N ILE A 58 -27.74 -12.91 37.00
CA ILE A 58 -27.90 -14.10 36.16
C ILE A 58 -28.85 -15.08 36.88
N ARG A 59 -29.80 -15.67 36.14
CA ARG A 59 -30.37 -16.99 36.44
C ARG A 59 -30.40 -17.82 35.16
N LYS A 60 -30.19 -19.13 35.30
CA LYS A 60 -30.42 -20.11 34.24
C LYS A 60 -31.93 -20.20 33.96
N ASP A 61 -32.31 -20.42 32.71
CA ASP A 61 -32.80 -21.73 32.26
C ASP A 61 -33.18 -21.66 30.78
N ALA A 62 -32.38 -22.31 29.93
CA ALA A 62 -32.67 -22.49 28.51
C ALA A 62 -32.82 -23.99 28.25
N LEU A 63 -34.07 -24.45 28.07
CA LEU A 63 -34.42 -25.83 27.76
C LEU A 63 -35.41 -25.88 26.59
N HIS A 64 -35.33 -26.96 25.81
CA HIS A 64 -35.91 -27.04 24.47
C HIS A 64 -37.44 -26.99 24.42
N ALA A 65 -37.97 -26.32 23.39
CA ALA A 65 -39.35 -26.45 22.91
C ALA A 65 -39.36 -26.84 21.43
N SER A 66 -39.19 -28.13 21.14
CA SER A 66 -39.20 -28.68 19.77
C SER A 66 -40.62 -28.95 19.29
N ASN A 67 -41.25 -27.99 18.61
CA ASN A 67 -42.60 -28.15 18.05
C ASN A 67 -42.56 -28.59 16.56
N PRO A 68 -42.99 -29.81 16.21
CA PRO A 68 -42.78 -30.37 14.87
C PRO A 68 -43.59 -29.72 13.75
N GLU A 69 -44.72 -29.06 14.03
CA GLU A 69 -45.56 -28.45 12.99
C GLU A 69 -44.96 -27.18 12.38
N LEU A 70 -44.18 -26.42 13.16
CA LEU A 70 -43.46 -25.24 12.66
C LEU A 70 -42.34 -25.63 11.68
N LEU A 71 -41.71 -26.80 11.89
CA LEU A 71 -40.63 -27.30 11.04
C LEU A 71 -41.12 -27.80 9.68
N THR A 72 -42.32 -28.39 9.60
CA THR A 72 -42.92 -28.83 8.32
C THR A 72 -43.45 -27.65 7.49
N ALA A 73 -44.01 -26.62 8.14
CA ALA A 73 -44.41 -25.38 7.48
C ALA A 73 -43.22 -24.64 6.85
N GLY A 74 -42.10 -24.51 7.58
CA GLY A 74 -40.87 -23.88 7.08
C GLY A 74 -40.27 -24.62 5.87
N ARG A 75 -40.13 -25.95 5.97
CA ARG A 75 -39.57 -26.78 4.89
C ARG A 75 -40.36 -26.69 3.58
N ARG A 76 -41.69 -26.60 3.63
CA ARG A 76 -42.54 -26.41 2.43
C ARG A 76 -42.30 -25.07 1.74
N ARG A 77 -42.05 -23.98 2.49
CA ARG A 77 -41.75 -22.66 1.91
C ARG A 77 -40.39 -22.66 1.21
N ILE A 78 -39.36 -23.22 1.85
CA ILE A 78 -38.00 -23.33 1.27
C ILE A 78 -38.02 -24.16 -0.02
N ALA A 79 -38.73 -25.29 -0.04
CA ALA A 79 -38.86 -26.14 -1.23
C ALA A 79 -39.52 -25.43 -2.42
N MET A 80 -40.54 -24.59 -2.18
CA MET A 80 -41.18 -23.81 -3.25
C MET A 80 -40.26 -22.72 -3.80
N VAL A 81 -39.50 -22.03 -2.95
CA VAL A 81 -38.52 -21.02 -3.40
C VAL A 81 -37.42 -21.66 -4.25
N ALA A 82 -36.88 -22.81 -3.81
CA ALA A 82 -35.88 -23.56 -4.58
C ALA A 82 -36.41 -24.00 -5.95
N ALA A 83 -37.65 -24.50 -6.02
CA ALA A 83 -38.27 -24.89 -7.29
C ALA A 83 -38.44 -23.71 -8.26
N ILE A 84 -38.83 -22.53 -7.77
CA ILE A 84 -38.96 -21.31 -8.58
C ILE A 84 -37.60 -20.88 -9.15
N ILE A 85 -36.53 -20.93 -8.35
CA ILE A 85 -35.16 -20.60 -8.79
C ILE A 85 -34.69 -21.58 -9.87
N ILE A 86 -34.92 -22.89 -9.71
CA ILE A 86 -34.57 -23.91 -10.71
C ILE A 86 -35.31 -23.67 -12.03
N ILE A 87 -36.60 -23.35 -11.99
CA ILE A 87 -37.39 -23.03 -13.19
C ILE A 87 -36.85 -21.78 -13.89
N ALA A 88 -36.46 -20.74 -13.15
CA ALA A 88 -35.86 -19.53 -13.71
C ALA A 88 -34.51 -19.81 -14.40
N VAL A 89 -33.62 -20.59 -13.75
CA VAL A 89 -32.32 -20.97 -14.31
C VAL A 89 -32.49 -21.82 -15.58
N LEU A 90 -33.43 -22.78 -15.59
CA LEU A 90 -33.72 -23.60 -16.77
C LEU A 90 -34.31 -22.77 -17.93
N ALA A 91 -35.13 -21.75 -17.64
CA ALA A 91 -35.66 -20.85 -18.66
C ALA A 91 -34.56 -19.98 -19.30
N VAL A 92 -33.64 -19.43 -18.50
CA VAL A 92 -32.50 -18.64 -18.99
C VAL A 92 -31.51 -19.51 -19.78
N GLY A 93 -31.18 -20.71 -19.28
CA GLY A 93 -30.33 -21.66 -19.98
C GLY A 93 -30.92 -22.11 -21.33
N GLY A 94 -32.22 -22.43 -21.34
CA GLY A 94 -32.94 -22.76 -22.58
C GLY A 94 -32.93 -21.63 -23.61
N TRP A 95 -33.06 -20.37 -23.16
CA TRP A 95 -32.96 -19.21 -24.06
C TRP A 95 -31.57 -19.04 -24.66
N PHE A 96 -30.51 -19.25 -23.88
CA PHE A 96 -29.12 -19.21 -24.38
C PHE A 96 -28.85 -20.29 -25.44
N VAL A 97 -29.28 -21.53 -25.20
CA VAL A 97 -29.13 -22.63 -26.18
C VAL A 97 -29.88 -22.32 -27.49
N VAL A 98 -31.09 -21.75 -27.40
CA VAL A 98 -31.87 -21.34 -28.59
C VAL A 98 -31.21 -20.19 -29.37
N GLN A 99 -30.44 -19.30 -28.72
CA GLN A 99 -29.62 -18.32 -29.44
C GLN A 99 -28.41 -18.98 -30.13
N GLN A 100 -27.67 -19.86 -29.45
CA GLN A 100 -26.47 -20.49 -30.02
C GLN A 100 -26.78 -21.34 -31.28
N VAL A 101 -27.94 -22.01 -31.30
CA VAL A 101 -28.40 -22.79 -32.48
C VAL A 101 -28.77 -21.90 -33.67
N ARG A 102 -29.07 -20.61 -33.47
CA ARG A 102 -29.38 -19.65 -34.56
C ARG A 102 -28.15 -19.02 -35.21
N SER A 103 -26.96 -19.23 -34.67
CA SER A 103 -25.70 -18.63 -35.17
C SER A 103 -24.87 -19.54 -36.10
N GLN A 104 -25.44 -20.61 -36.66
CA GLN A 104 -24.73 -21.52 -37.57
C GLN A 104 -25.49 -21.83 -38.87
N GLU A 105 -25.67 -20.82 -39.73
CA GLU A 105 -25.91 -21.01 -41.17
C GLU A 105 -25.02 -20.05 -41.99
N THR A 106 -24.60 -20.50 -43.19
CA THR A 106 -23.73 -19.81 -44.18
C THR A 106 -22.24 -19.63 -43.80
N THR A 107 -21.23 -19.97 -44.62
CA THR A 107 -21.15 -20.91 -45.79
C THR A 107 -19.68 -21.32 -46.04
N HIS A 108 -19.42 -22.50 -46.61
CA HIS A 108 -18.09 -22.94 -47.07
C HIS A 108 -17.86 -22.74 -48.59
N VAL A 109 -16.69 -22.23 -48.98
CA VAL A 109 -15.94 -22.53 -50.24
C VAL A 109 -14.45 -22.30 -49.92
N ALA A 110 -13.61 -23.31 -49.63
CA ALA A 110 -12.96 -24.32 -50.51
C ALA A 110 -11.57 -23.86 -51.06
N ASP A 111 -10.56 -24.72 -50.83
CA ASP A 111 -9.13 -24.61 -51.18
C ASP A 111 -8.86 -25.27 -52.57
N PRO A 112 -7.73 -25.05 -53.28
CA PRO A 112 -6.51 -25.85 -52.99
C PRO A 112 -5.12 -25.23 -53.28
N ALA A 113 -4.20 -25.37 -52.32
CA ALA A 113 -2.79 -25.81 -52.41
C ALA A 113 -1.92 -25.62 -53.70
N THR A 114 -0.63 -25.24 -53.53
CA THR A 114 0.58 -25.96 -54.04
C THR A 114 1.94 -25.40 -53.53
N THR A 115 2.71 -26.27 -52.88
CA THR A 115 4.19 -26.47 -52.75
C THR A 115 5.26 -25.42 -53.17
N SER A 116 6.36 -25.39 -52.39
CA SER A 116 7.75 -24.89 -52.70
C SER A 116 8.02 -23.38 -52.48
N THR A 117 9.23 -22.87 -52.15
CA THR A 117 10.62 -23.42 -52.13
C THR A 117 11.48 -22.84 -50.97
N ARG A 118 12.77 -23.23 -50.88
CA ARG A 118 13.77 -22.87 -49.84
C ARG A 118 14.42 -21.46 -49.99
N GLN A 119 15.23 -21.11 -48.97
CA GLN A 119 16.29 -20.08 -48.89
C GLN A 119 15.80 -18.63 -48.61
N SER A 120 16.57 -17.77 -47.92
CA SER A 120 17.98 -17.86 -47.49
C SER A 120 18.22 -17.35 -46.05
N GLN A 121 19.35 -17.73 -45.44
CA GLN A 121 19.83 -17.13 -44.18
C GLN A 121 20.71 -15.90 -44.48
N ALA A 122 20.30 -14.72 -44.02
CA ALA A 122 21.16 -13.53 -44.01
C ALA A 122 21.93 -13.47 -42.68
N LYS A 123 23.26 -13.66 -42.74
CA LYS A 123 24.12 -13.68 -41.55
C LYS A 123 24.48 -12.25 -41.13
N ALA A 124 23.61 -11.63 -40.34
CA ALA A 124 23.87 -10.31 -39.76
C ALA A 124 24.99 -10.39 -38.71
N THR A 125 26.22 -10.01 -39.08
CA THR A 125 27.31 -9.81 -38.12
C THR A 125 27.02 -8.54 -37.32
N ALA A 126 26.29 -8.69 -36.21
CA ALA A 126 26.13 -7.63 -35.23
C ALA A 126 27.53 -7.23 -34.73
N LYS A 127 27.90 -5.97 -34.99
CA LYS A 127 29.13 -5.37 -34.46
C LYS A 127 28.97 -5.33 -32.94
N GLN A 128 29.84 -6.03 -32.20
CA GLN A 128 29.94 -5.81 -30.77
C GLN A 128 30.39 -4.37 -30.55
N THR A 129 29.45 -3.52 -30.12
CA THR A 129 29.78 -2.28 -29.43
C THR A 129 30.52 -2.67 -28.16
N GLU A 130 31.55 -1.92 -27.79
CA GLU A 130 32.20 -2.08 -26.49
C GLU A 130 31.16 -1.93 -25.38
N ALA A 131 31.30 -2.71 -24.30
CA ALA A 131 30.35 -2.68 -23.21
C ALA A 131 30.34 -1.28 -22.58
N THR A 132 29.21 -0.59 -22.72
CA THR A 132 28.90 0.57 -21.89
C THR A 132 28.99 0.17 -20.42
N GLU A 133 29.50 1.09 -19.60
CA GLU A 133 29.52 0.94 -18.15
C GLU A 133 28.06 1.00 -17.65
N HIS A 134 27.42 -0.17 -17.54
CA HIS A 134 26.02 -0.29 -17.15
C HIS A 134 25.92 -0.35 -15.62
N HIS A 135 25.32 0.69 -15.05
CA HIS A 135 25.02 0.77 -13.63
C HIS A 135 23.66 0.14 -13.30
N GLY A 136 23.54 -0.43 -12.09
CA GLY A 136 22.29 -0.98 -11.54
C GLY A 136 22.28 -2.52 -11.42
N ASN A 137 21.85 -3.03 -10.27
CA ASN A 137 21.78 -4.48 -9.99
C ASN A 137 20.60 -5.21 -10.69
N SER A 138 19.58 -4.49 -11.18
CA SER A 138 18.44 -5.10 -11.89
C SER A 138 18.79 -5.40 -13.37
N PRO A 139 18.45 -6.59 -13.89
CA PRO A 139 18.83 -7.02 -15.23
C PRO A 139 18.17 -6.21 -16.36
N ASP A 140 18.71 -6.38 -17.56
CA ASP A 140 18.14 -5.85 -18.81
C ASP A 140 18.01 -4.32 -18.87
N CYS A 141 18.89 -3.59 -18.17
CA CYS A 141 18.96 -2.11 -18.19
C CYS A 141 18.95 -1.58 -19.65
N PRO A 142 17.90 -0.83 -20.07
CA PRO A 142 17.71 -0.48 -21.47
C PRO A 142 18.42 0.79 -21.93
N ASP A 143 19.01 1.56 -21.02
CA ASP A 143 19.65 2.86 -21.28
C ASP A 143 21.13 2.89 -20.80
N THR A 144 21.67 4.09 -20.55
CA THR A 144 23.06 4.26 -20.07
C THR A 144 23.17 3.90 -18.60
N ASP A 145 22.25 4.43 -17.78
CA ASP A 145 22.25 4.29 -16.34
C ASP A 145 20.92 3.69 -15.87
N CYS A 146 20.97 2.77 -14.90
CA CYS A 146 19.78 2.29 -14.20
C CYS A 146 19.93 2.40 -12.68
N ILE A 147 18.79 2.46 -11.99
CA ILE A 147 18.68 2.41 -10.52
C ILE A 147 17.60 1.39 -10.16
N ALA A 148 17.89 0.46 -9.27
CA ALA A 148 16.98 -0.57 -8.78
C ALA A 148 16.59 -0.31 -7.32
N MET A 149 15.42 0.30 -7.10
CA MET A 149 14.86 0.54 -5.77
C MET A 149 13.96 -0.64 -5.38
N LEU A 150 14.28 -1.33 -4.29
CA LEU A 150 13.39 -2.30 -3.65
C LEU A 150 12.58 -1.62 -2.55
N VAL A 151 11.27 -1.85 -2.56
CA VAL A 151 10.32 -1.46 -1.52
C VAL A 151 9.54 -2.69 -1.05
N ASN A 152 9.30 -2.77 0.25
CA ASN A 152 8.49 -3.80 0.89
C ASN A 152 7.33 -3.17 1.66
N GLY A 153 6.34 -4.00 1.99
CA GLY A 153 5.24 -3.64 2.87
C GLY A 153 5.63 -3.38 4.33
N ASP A 154 4.61 -3.12 5.14
CA ASP A 154 4.67 -2.65 6.52
C ASP A 154 5.57 -3.53 7.43
N LEU A 155 6.38 -2.90 8.29
CA LEU A 155 7.05 -3.56 9.43
C LEU A 155 6.21 -3.38 10.71
N LEU A 156 5.04 -4.02 10.72
CA LEU A 156 4.02 -3.94 11.75
C LEU A 156 4.23 -4.95 12.90
N PHE A 157 5.24 -4.67 13.73
CA PHE A 157 5.66 -5.57 14.80
C PHE A 157 4.62 -5.67 15.93
N HIS A 158 4.32 -6.91 16.33
CA HIS A 158 3.31 -7.24 17.33
C HIS A 158 3.83 -8.28 18.34
N GLU A 159 3.29 -8.24 19.56
CA GLU A 159 3.65 -9.14 20.69
C GLU A 159 3.54 -10.63 20.32
N GLY A 160 2.51 -11.02 19.57
CA GLY A 160 2.32 -12.40 19.11
C GLY A 160 3.38 -12.89 18.11
N LEU A 161 4.12 -11.97 17.48
CA LEU A 161 5.26 -12.25 16.63
C LEU A 161 6.58 -12.17 17.42
N TRP A 162 6.86 -11.07 18.12
CA TRP A 162 8.20 -10.86 18.68
C TRP A 162 8.57 -11.81 19.83
N ASN A 163 7.57 -12.32 20.57
CA ASN A 163 7.81 -13.28 21.64
C ASN A 163 8.40 -14.62 21.14
N ASN A 164 8.36 -14.91 19.82
CA ASN A 164 9.01 -16.09 19.24
C ASN A 164 10.53 -15.90 19.01
N PHE A 165 11.00 -14.65 19.07
CA PHE A 165 12.40 -14.25 18.86
C PHE A 165 13.07 -13.74 20.15
N ALA A 166 12.34 -13.77 21.27
CA ALA A 166 12.80 -13.33 22.58
C ALA A 166 13.86 -14.28 23.16
N SER A 167 14.91 -13.72 23.76
CA SER A 167 15.85 -14.48 24.58
C SER A 167 15.28 -14.72 25.98
N ALA A 168 16.01 -15.49 26.80
CA ALA A 168 15.66 -15.69 28.22
C ALA A 168 15.79 -14.41 29.07
N ASN A 169 16.31 -13.30 28.52
CA ASN A 169 16.43 -12.01 29.20
C ASN A 169 15.99 -10.86 28.27
N THR A 170 14.69 -10.66 28.12
CA THR A 170 14.13 -9.53 27.36
C THR A 170 14.44 -8.15 27.98
N ALA A 171 14.99 -8.09 29.20
CA ALA A 171 15.49 -6.87 29.82
C ALA A 171 16.99 -6.60 29.51
N ALA A 172 17.61 -7.38 28.61
CA ALA A 172 18.98 -7.14 28.17
C ALA A 172 19.10 -5.82 27.38
N THR A 173 20.18 -5.08 27.61
CA THR A 173 20.43 -3.76 27.01
C THR A 173 21.56 -3.77 25.98
N ASP A 174 22.17 -4.93 25.75
CA ASP A 174 23.34 -5.17 24.88
C ASP A 174 22.97 -5.69 23.48
N GLY A 175 21.68 -5.70 23.14
CA GLY A 175 21.13 -6.24 21.88
C GLY A 175 20.79 -7.72 21.94
N THR A 176 21.00 -8.42 23.07
CA THR A 176 20.67 -9.86 23.21
C THR A 176 19.24 -10.12 23.72
N ALA A 177 18.37 -9.11 23.75
CA ALA A 177 16.99 -9.25 24.21
C ALA A 177 16.11 -10.04 23.20
N PHE A 178 16.34 -9.84 21.90
CA PHE A 178 15.65 -10.49 20.79
C PHE A 178 16.64 -10.73 19.64
N ASP A 179 16.37 -11.73 18.78
CA ASP A 179 17.09 -11.93 17.51
C ASP A 179 16.11 -12.17 16.36
N PHE A 180 15.83 -11.13 15.58
CA PHE A 180 14.97 -11.22 14.40
C PHE A 180 15.73 -11.61 13.11
N THR A 181 17.01 -11.95 13.15
CA THR A 181 17.80 -12.23 11.93
C THR A 181 17.13 -13.31 11.07
N SER A 182 16.64 -14.39 11.69
CA SER A 182 15.96 -15.50 11.00
C SER A 182 14.58 -15.13 10.41
N LEU A 183 13.95 -14.05 10.87
CA LEU A 183 12.69 -13.53 10.35
C LEU A 183 12.88 -12.82 9.00
N PHE A 184 13.95 -12.03 8.90
CA PHE A 184 14.29 -11.22 7.72
C PHE A 184 15.17 -11.96 6.70
N GLU A 185 16.03 -12.89 7.12
CA GLU A 185 17.10 -13.47 6.27
C GLU A 185 16.69 -13.86 4.84
N PRO A 186 15.52 -14.49 4.56
CA PRO A 186 15.16 -14.86 3.19
C PRO A 186 14.90 -13.65 2.27
N MET A 187 14.65 -12.44 2.80
CA MET A 187 14.59 -11.19 2.03
C MET A 187 15.94 -10.83 1.38
N ARG A 188 17.07 -11.21 2.00
CA ARG A 188 18.43 -10.78 1.61
C ARG A 188 18.69 -10.94 0.12
N LYS A 189 18.31 -12.08 -0.46
CA LYS A 189 18.54 -12.41 -1.89
C LYS A 189 17.86 -11.45 -2.88
N TYR A 190 16.80 -10.77 -2.46
CA TYR A 190 16.08 -9.75 -3.24
C TYR A 190 16.65 -8.35 -2.99
N ILE A 191 17.11 -8.08 -1.76
CA ILE A 191 17.82 -6.85 -1.38
C ILE A 191 19.17 -6.77 -2.12
N ASP A 192 19.98 -7.84 -2.08
CA ASP A 192 21.27 -7.95 -2.78
C ASP A 192 21.11 -7.85 -4.31
N ALA A 193 19.95 -8.21 -4.86
CA ALA A 193 19.59 -8.07 -6.27
C ALA A 193 19.02 -6.68 -6.62
N SER A 194 19.16 -5.70 -5.73
CA SER A 194 18.70 -4.32 -5.87
C SER A 194 19.83 -3.35 -5.48
N ASP A 195 19.73 -2.08 -5.85
CA ASP A 195 20.75 -1.07 -5.48
C ASP A 195 20.46 -0.46 -4.11
N ILE A 196 19.18 -0.17 -3.85
CA ILE A 196 18.72 0.51 -2.64
C ILE A 196 17.45 -0.21 -2.17
N ALA A 197 17.53 -0.89 -1.03
CA ALA A 197 16.36 -1.38 -0.32
C ALA A 197 15.86 -0.33 0.68
N VAL A 198 14.57 -0.01 0.58
CA VAL A 198 13.85 0.95 1.41
C VAL A 198 12.76 0.20 2.17
N CYS A 199 12.80 0.22 3.50
CA CYS A 199 11.73 -0.35 4.32
C CYS A 199 10.63 0.67 4.63
N GLU A 200 9.38 0.22 4.80
CA GLU A 200 8.43 0.97 5.62
C GLU A 200 8.64 0.53 7.09
N PHE A 201 8.66 1.48 8.03
CA PHE A 201 8.91 1.22 9.44
C PHE A 201 7.75 1.77 10.29
N GLU A 202 6.57 1.14 10.19
CA GLU A 202 5.31 1.69 10.71
C GLU A 202 5.35 2.06 12.20
N THR A 203 5.98 1.24 13.03
CA THR A 203 5.83 1.30 14.49
C THR A 203 7.08 1.82 15.20
N PRO A 204 6.96 2.71 16.20
CA PRO A 204 8.10 3.26 16.92
C PRO A 204 8.74 2.26 17.89
N ILE A 205 10.05 2.43 18.11
CA ILE A 205 10.87 1.52 18.91
C ILE A 205 11.04 1.97 20.37
N ALA A 206 11.14 0.98 21.25
CA ALA A 206 11.57 1.13 22.63
C ALA A 206 13.09 1.33 22.72
N GLN A 207 13.56 1.71 23.90
CA GLN A 207 14.98 1.54 24.25
C GLN A 207 15.30 0.04 24.45
N ARG A 208 16.57 -0.36 24.27
CA ARG A 208 17.00 -1.74 24.59
C ARG A 208 16.69 -2.05 26.06
N GLY A 209 16.12 -3.22 26.35
CA GLY A 209 15.58 -3.60 27.65
C GLY A 209 14.15 -3.09 27.96
N GLY A 210 13.51 -2.34 27.06
CA GLY A 210 12.10 -1.96 27.15
C GLY A 210 11.81 -0.75 28.07
N PRO A 211 10.54 -0.54 28.48
CA PRO A 211 9.39 -1.44 28.32
C PRO A 211 8.90 -1.53 26.87
N TYR A 212 8.36 -2.70 26.49
CA TYR A 212 7.77 -2.92 25.17
C TYR A 212 6.23 -2.93 25.27
N THR A 213 5.54 -2.43 24.24
CA THR A 213 4.07 -2.47 24.11
C THR A 213 3.65 -2.72 22.67
N GLY A 214 2.64 -3.56 22.47
CA GLY A 214 1.95 -3.71 21.17
C GLY A 214 0.77 -2.74 20.99
N TYR A 215 -0.10 -3.09 20.04
CA TYR A 215 -1.36 -2.40 19.76
C TYR A 215 -2.19 -2.13 21.04
N PRO A 216 -2.81 -0.94 21.21
CA PRO A 216 -2.98 0.13 20.22
C PRO A 216 -1.92 1.25 20.27
N VAL A 217 -0.89 1.14 21.10
CA VAL A 217 0.15 2.18 21.26
C VAL A 217 1.51 1.49 21.30
N PHE A 218 2.14 1.36 20.14
CA PHE A 218 3.33 0.52 19.98
C PHE A 218 4.59 1.14 20.61
N ASN A 219 5.48 0.27 21.08
CA ASN A 219 6.85 0.58 21.52
C ASN A 219 7.66 -0.72 21.35
N ILE A 220 8.08 -1.03 20.12
CA ILE A 220 8.54 -2.37 19.75
C ILE A 220 10.00 -2.63 20.17
N PRO A 221 10.49 -3.88 20.26
CA PRO A 221 11.90 -4.13 20.55
C PRO A 221 12.83 -3.55 19.46
N PRO A 222 13.80 -2.68 19.80
CA PRO A 222 14.64 -1.99 18.81
C PRO A 222 15.55 -2.92 17.99
N GLU A 223 15.73 -4.18 18.43
CA GLU A 223 16.46 -5.22 17.72
C GLU A 223 15.94 -5.51 16.30
N VAL A 224 14.75 -5.01 15.92
CA VAL A 224 14.29 -5.01 14.52
C VAL A 224 15.22 -4.18 13.60
N ALA A 225 15.82 -3.10 14.09
CA ALA A 225 16.75 -2.28 13.31
C ALA A 225 18.06 -3.03 13.03
N ASP A 226 18.58 -3.77 14.01
CA ASP A 226 19.74 -4.67 13.82
C ASP A 226 19.44 -5.70 12.72
N ALA A 227 18.24 -6.28 12.70
CA ALA A 227 17.85 -7.28 11.69
C ALA A 227 17.66 -6.66 10.29
N ALA A 228 17.01 -5.49 10.19
CA ALA A 228 16.84 -4.76 8.93
C ALA A 228 18.20 -4.38 8.31
N LYS A 229 19.12 -3.85 9.12
CA LYS A 229 20.52 -3.61 8.78
C LYS A 229 21.22 -4.88 8.31
N ASN A 230 21.07 -5.98 9.06
CA ASN A 230 21.76 -7.24 8.77
C ASN A 230 21.35 -7.85 7.42
N VAL A 231 20.14 -7.58 6.90
CA VAL A 231 19.72 -8.01 5.55
C VAL A 231 19.93 -6.98 4.45
N GLY A 232 20.43 -5.78 4.77
CA GLY A 232 20.88 -4.79 3.80
C GLY A 232 19.94 -3.61 3.52
N TYR A 233 18.92 -3.36 4.34
CA TYR A 233 18.13 -2.13 4.21
C TYR A 233 19.03 -0.89 4.39
N ARG A 234 18.91 0.07 3.48
CA ARG A 234 19.76 1.28 3.42
C ARG A 234 19.02 2.55 3.81
N ALA A 235 17.69 2.53 3.67
CA ALA A 235 16.82 3.57 4.20
C ALA A 235 15.49 2.98 4.67
N CYS A 236 14.73 3.75 5.44
CA CYS A 236 13.32 3.46 5.72
C CYS A 236 12.46 4.73 5.72
N THR A 237 11.16 4.57 5.48
CA THR A 237 10.15 5.61 5.67
C THR A 237 9.46 5.42 7.01
N HIS A 238 9.32 6.48 7.81
CA HIS A 238 8.50 6.52 9.01
C HIS A 238 7.54 7.73 8.95
N ALA A 239 6.50 7.59 8.15
CA ALA A 239 5.33 8.46 8.17
C ALA A 239 4.11 7.55 8.09
N SER A 240 3.61 7.12 9.26
CA SER A 240 2.52 6.18 9.42
C SER A 240 1.49 6.71 10.42
N ASN A 241 0.34 6.04 10.52
CA ASN A 241 -0.65 6.26 11.58
C ASN A 241 -0.11 6.00 12.99
N HIS A 242 0.97 5.22 13.13
CA HIS A 242 1.64 4.90 14.39
C HIS A 242 2.89 5.76 14.70
N SER A 243 3.32 6.65 13.79
CA SER A 243 4.51 7.51 13.97
C SER A 243 4.46 8.48 15.16
N TRP A 244 3.32 8.60 15.85
CA TRP A 244 3.19 9.45 17.05
C TRP A 244 2.90 8.68 18.36
N ASP A 245 2.82 7.35 18.35
CA ASP A 245 2.44 6.54 19.53
C ASP A 245 3.34 6.77 20.76
N GLN A 246 4.62 7.09 20.53
CA GLN A 246 5.61 7.42 21.58
C GLN A 246 6.05 8.88 21.54
N GLY A 247 5.32 9.72 20.78
CA GLY A 247 5.58 11.14 20.59
C GLY A 247 6.98 11.48 20.09
N ALA A 248 7.42 12.71 20.39
CA ALA A 248 8.75 13.22 19.99
C ALA A 248 9.92 12.36 20.53
N ASP A 249 9.78 11.80 21.73
CA ASP A 249 10.78 10.89 22.32
C ASP A 249 10.90 9.58 21.51
N GLY A 250 9.78 9.07 20.98
CA GLY A 250 9.75 7.93 20.07
C GLY A 250 10.46 8.20 18.74
N ILE A 251 10.10 9.30 18.09
CA ILE A 251 10.72 9.74 16.83
C ILE A 251 12.23 9.91 17.01
N SER A 252 12.68 10.61 18.07
CA SER A 252 14.12 10.77 18.32
C SER A 252 14.82 9.42 18.50
N ARG A 253 14.20 8.48 19.22
CA ARG A 253 14.78 7.15 19.46
C ARG A 253 14.90 6.31 18.19
N LEU A 254 13.89 6.37 17.32
CA LEU A 254 13.92 5.69 16.02
C LEU A 254 15.05 6.27 15.15
N TRP A 255 15.12 7.60 15.03
CA TRP A 255 16.23 8.27 14.36
C TRP A 255 17.59 7.82 14.90
N ASP A 256 17.81 7.95 16.20
CA ASP A 256 19.11 7.69 16.83
C ASP A 256 19.55 6.21 16.69
N THR A 257 18.60 5.28 16.56
CA THR A 257 18.88 3.85 16.35
C THR A 257 19.15 3.54 14.88
N LEU A 258 18.29 3.99 13.96
CA LEU A 258 18.51 3.80 12.52
C LEU A 258 19.81 4.48 12.05
N GLU A 259 20.12 5.67 12.57
CA GLU A 259 21.37 6.40 12.32
C GLU A 259 22.60 5.61 12.83
N ALA A 260 22.53 5.00 14.03
CA ALA A 260 23.58 4.14 14.55
C ALA A 260 23.79 2.84 13.75
N ASP A 261 22.74 2.37 13.07
CA ASP A 261 22.79 1.22 12.18
C ASP A 261 23.16 1.57 10.73
N GLY A 262 23.24 2.85 10.37
CA GLY A 262 23.54 3.32 9.02
C GLY A 262 22.35 3.29 8.06
N ILE A 263 21.13 3.13 8.59
CA ILE A 263 19.87 3.21 7.86
C ILE A 263 19.42 4.68 7.87
N ALA A 264 19.32 5.31 6.69
CA ALA A 264 18.77 6.66 6.59
C ALA A 264 17.24 6.64 6.76
N GLN A 265 16.62 7.74 7.20
CA GLN A 265 15.15 7.79 7.29
C GLN A 265 14.53 9.10 6.84
N THR A 266 13.26 9.04 6.45
CA THR A 266 12.43 10.20 6.09
C THR A 266 10.98 10.00 6.56
N GLY A 267 10.20 11.08 6.68
CA GLY A 267 8.79 11.04 7.04
C GLY A 267 8.44 11.49 8.46
N SER A 268 9.38 11.43 9.40
CA SER A 268 9.23 12.01 10.75
C SER A 268 10.53 12.66 11.20
N TYR A 269 10.47 13.63 12.12
CA TYR A 269 11.57 14.57 12.32
C TYR A 269 11.88 14.96 13.78
N LYS A 270 13.18 14.91 14.11
CA LYS A 270 13.75 15.47 15.35
C LYS A 270 13.57 17.00 15.41
N THR A 271 13.71 17.71 14.29
CA THR A 271 13.59 19.18 14.21
C THR A 271 12.81 19.68 12.99
N GLU A 272 12.32 20.93 13.06
CA GLU A 272 11.67 21.62 11.94
C GLU A 272 12.63 21.81 10.75
N GLU A 273 13.92 22.05 11.00
CA GLU A 273 14.93 22.18 9.94
C GLU A 273 15.03 20.87 9.14
N ASP A 274 15.06 19.72 9.84
CA ASP A 274 15.12 18.41 9.22
C ASP A 274 13.85 18.09 8.44
N SER A 275 12.68 18.54 8.93
CA SER A 275 11.40 18.39 8.23
C SER A 275 11.33 19.08 6.87
N THR A 276 12.26 19.98 6.55
CA THR A 276 12.37 20.62 5.21
C THR A 276 13.33 19.90 4.27
N LYS A 277 14.12 18.95 4.76
CA LYS A 277 15.15 18.24 3.99
C LYS A 277 14.55 16.98 3.36
N PRO A 278 14.68 16.76 2.04
CA PRO A 278 14.45 15.46 1.45
C PRO A 278 15.59 14.50 1.81
N LEU A 279 15.29 13.20 1.87
CA LEU A 279 16.32 12.17 1.88
C LEU A 279 16.80 11.94 0.44
N VAL A 280 18.11 12.01 0.21
CA VAL A 280 18.73 11.71 -1.10
C VAL A 280 19.82 10.66 -0.91
N ILE A 281 19.71 9.56 -1.64
CA ILE A 281 20.52 8.34 -1.48
C ILE A 281 21.30 8.09 -2.79
N ASP A 282 22.62 8.05 -2.71
CA ASP A 282 23.45 7.56 -3.82
C ASP A 282 23.28 6.05 -4.01
N SER A 283 23.01 5.62 -5.25
CA SER A 283 23.04 4.21 -5.64
C SER A 283 24.45 3.64 -5.47
N PRO A 284 24.64 2.54 -4.70
CA PRO A 284 25.95 1.91 -4.51
C PRO A 284 26.61 1.42 -5.80
N THR A 285 25.82 1.11 -6.83
CA THR A 285 26.31 0.70 -8.16
C THR A 285 26.62 1.88 -9.08
N GLY A 286 26.52 3.12 -8.58
CA GLY A 286 26.91 4.33 -9.31
C GLY A 286 25.83 4.95 -10.19
N GLY A 287 24.71 4.26 -10.44
CA GLY A 287 23.72 4.63 -11.48
C GLY A 287 23.02 5.98 -11.32
N GLY A 288 23.00 6.54 -10.11
CA GLY A 288 22.45 7.87 -9.86
C GLY A 288 22.07 8.08 -8.41
N LYS A 289 21.20 9.05 -8.16
CA LYS A 289 20.64 9.36 -6.84
C LYS A 289 19.12 9.17 -6.80
N LEU A 290 18.63 8.50 -5.77
CA LEU A 290 17.20 8.41 -5.41
C LEU A 290 16.87 9.50 -4.38
N GLY A 291 15.91 10.36 -4.69
CA GLY A 291 15.20 11.18 -3.69
C GLY A 291 14.02 10.41 -3.12
N LEU A 292 13.86 10.41 -1.80
CA LEU A 292 12.80 9.71 -1.09
C LEU A 292 11.99 10.65 -0.19
N ILE A 293 10.69 10.63 -0.40
CA ILE A 293 9.67 11.35 0.37
C ILE A 293 8.68 10.31 0.92
N SER A 294 8.01 10.62 2.03
CA SER A 294 6.87 9.84 2.51
C SER A 294 5.82 10.76 3.12
N GLY A 295 4.61 10.26 3.35
CA GLY A 295 3.58 10.95 4.10
C GLY A 295 2.41 10.04 4.46
N THR A 296 1.66 10.38 5.51
CA THR A 296 0.50 9.61 5.99
C THR A 296 -0.77 10.45 6.10
N VAL A 297 -1.92 9.83 5.84
CA VAL A 297 -3.24 10.45 6.03
C VAL A 297 -3.70 10.47 7.50
N SER A 298 -3.14 9.64 8.38
CA SER A 298 -3.62 9.47 9.78
C SER A 298 -2.49 9.52 10.81
N LEU A 299 -2.84 9.70 12.08
CA LEU A 299 -1.99 9.53 13.27
C LEU A 299 -2.80 8.85 14.40
N ASN A 300 -3.76 7.99 14.02
CA ASN A 300 -4.71 7.35 14.95
C ASN A 300 -5.43 8.35 15.87
N ALA A 301 -5.86 9.48 15.29
CA ALA A 301 -6.48 10.64 15.95
C ALA A 301 -5.62 11.35 17.02
N GLN A 302 -4.31 11.08 17.07
CA GLN A 302 -3.36 11.82 17.89
C GLN A 302 -2.97 13.15 17.21
N THR A 303 -2.47 14.10 17.99
CA THR A 303 -1.97 15.39 17.48
C THR A 303 -0.52 15.58 17.93
N PRO A 304 0.42 15.79 17.00
CA PRO A 304 1.81 16.15 17.32
C PRO A 304 1.94 17.47 18.09
N ASP A 305 3.09 17.68 18.74
CA ASP A 305 3.43 18.99 19.32
C ASP A 305 3.60 20.08 18.25
N PHE A 306 4.00 19.71 17.03
CA PHE A 306 4.07 20.58 15.84
C PHE A 306 3.69 19.83 14.55
N ASP A 307 3.02 20.50 13.61
CA ASP A 307 2.56 19.92 12.32
C ASP A 307 3.70 19.33 11.46
N TRP A 308 4.93 19.83 11.64
CA TRP A 308 6.11 19.38 10.92
C TRP A 308 6.72 18.05 11.42
N ARG A 309 6.22 17.49 12.53
CA ARG A 309 6.79 16.29 13.17
C ARG A 309 6.75 15.04 12.32
N VAL A 310 5.67 14.88 11.55
CA VAL A 310 5.42 13.73 10.67
C VAL A 310 4.86 14.30 9.38
N ASP A 311 5.37 13.87 8.24
CA ASP A 311 4.84 14.24 6.94
C ASP A 311 3.40 13.73 6.80
N ARG A 312 2.53 14.64 6.39
CA ARG A 312 1.09 14.43 6.28
C ARG A 312 0.71 14.37 4.80
N LEU A 313 -0.34 13.62 4.51
CA LEU A 313 -1.10 13.60 3.26
C LEU A 313 -2.58 13.53 3.66
N ARG A 314 -3.08 14.60 4.31
CA ARG A 314 -4.44 14.64 4.87
C ARG A 314 -5.47 14.61 3.75
N GLU A 315 -6.61 13.94 3.97
CA GLU A 315 -7.72 13.88 3.01
C GLU A 315 -8.10 15.26 2.47
N ALA A 316 -8.54 15.33 1.21
CA ALA A 316 -9.01 16.56 0.53
C ALA A 316 -10.17 17.33 1.20
N SER A 317 -10.71 16.84 2.33
CA SER A 317 -11.67 17.57 3.18
C SER A 317 -11.01 18.41 4.28
N ASP A 318 -9.73 18.17 4.59
CA ASP A 318 -8.95 18.92 5.58
C ASP A 318 -8.39 20.22 4.96
N PRO A 319 -8.47 21.38 5.65
CA PRO A 319 -7.98 22.66 5.13
C PRO A 319 -6.46 22.73 4.89
N ASN A 320 -5.69 21.72 5.32
CA ASN A 320 -4.24 21.64 5.14
C ASN A 320 -3.81 20.70 4.00
N HIS A 321 -4.73 19.95 3.36
CA HIS A 321 -4.41 18.98 2.29
C HIS A 321 -3.51 19.56 1.18
N GLN A 322 -3.89 20.70 0.58
CA GLN A 322 -3.05 21.37 -0.43
C GLN A 322 -1.67 21.74 0.13
N ALA A 323 -1.58 22.16 1.39
CA ALA A 323 -0.30 22.50 2.02
C ALA A 323 0.58 21.27 2.29
N ASP A 324 -0.01 20.07 2.36
CA ASP A 324 0.71 18.81 2.47
C ASP A 324 1.24 18.35 1.09
N ILE A 325 0.43 18.43 0.04
CA ILE A 325 0.87 18.24 -1.36
C ILE A 325 2.01 19.23 -1.69
N ASP A 326 1.84 20.51 -1.36
CA ASP A 326 2.85 21.55 -1.59
C ASP A 326 4.18 21.26 -0.86
N LYS A 327 4.13 20.75 0.38
CA LYS A 327 5.34 20.29 1.13
C LYS A 327 6.01 19.13 0.41
N ALA A 328 5.25 18.12 -0.02
CA ALA A 328 5.78 16.93 -0.70
C ALA A 328 6.45 17.30 -2.04
N VAL A 329 5.82 18.17 -2.83
CA VAL A 329 6.38 18.72 -4.08
C VAL A 329 7.62 19.58 -3.80
N ALA A 330 7.63 20.38 -2.73
CA ALA A 330 8.80 21.15 -2.34
C ALA A 330 10.00 20.25 -1.98
N LYS A 331 9.77 19.14 -1.26
CA LYS A 331 10.80 18.13 -0.98
C LYS A 331 11.30 17.43 -2.24
N ALA A 332 10.40 17.01 -3.13
CA ALA A 332 10.76 16.42 -4.42
C ALA A 332 11.64 17.37 -5.25
N LYS A 333 11.25 18.66 -5.34
CA LYS A 333 12.06 19.68 -6.01
C LYS A 333 13.42 19.89 -5.34
N ALA A 334 13.47 19.96 -4.00
CA ALA A 334 14.72 20.08 -3.26
C ALA A 334 15.64 18.85 -3.46
N ALA A 335 15.07 17.65 -3.68
CA ALA A 335 15.82 16.45 -3.98
C ALA A 335 16.47 16.56 -5.37
N ARG A 336 15.73 17.04 -6.39
CA ARG A 336 16.29 17.35 -7.72
C ARG A 336 17.40 18.39 -7.64
N GLU A 337 17.26 19.42 -6.80
CA GLU A 337 18.28 20.46 -6.58
C GLU A 337 19.54 19.92 -5.87
N GLN A 338 19.41 18.84 -5.09
CA GLN A 338 20.54 18.06 -4.54
C GLN A 338 21.07 16.97 -5.50
N GLY A 339 20.53 16.90 -6.73
CA GLY A 339 20.98 16.01 -7.78
C GLY A 339 20.26 14.66 -7.86
N ALA A 340 19.05 14.51 -7.29
CA ALA A 340 18.25 13.30 -7.43
C ALA A 340 17.88 13.02 -8.90
N ASP A 341 18.46 11.95 -9.46
CA ASP A 341 18.20 11.42 -10.80
C ASP A 341 16.77 10.84 -10.89
N VAL A 342 16.27 10.24 -9.82
CA VAL A 342 14.88 9.78 -9.65
C VAL A 342 14.32 10.19 -8.29
N VAL A 343 13.00 10.34 -8.17
CA VAL A 343 12.30 10.70 -6.94
C VAL A 343 11.06 9.82 -6.74
N ALA A 344 10.96 9.19 -5.56
CA ALA A 344 9.84 8.36 -5.16
C ALA A 344 9.11 8.95 -3.93
N ILE A 345 7.81 8.65 -3.80
CA ILE A 345 7.03 8.96 -2.60
C ILE A 345 6.28 7.74 -2.07
N ALA A 346 6.39 7.51 -0.75
CA ALA A 346 5.56 6.58 0.01
C ALA A 346 4.26 7.24 0.53
N MET A 347 3.11 6.60 0.32
CA MET A 347 1.80 7.04 0.79
C MET A 347 1.22 6.03 1.78
N HIS A 348 1.20 6.36 3.08
CA HIS A 348 0.65 5.49 4.12
C HIS A 348 -0.85 5.74 4.30
N SER A 349 -1.64 4.79 3.79
CA SER A 349 -3.10 4.71 3.94
C SER A 349 -3.48 4.19 5.34
N VAL A 350 -4.77 4.23 5.68
CA VAL A 350 -5.36 3.57 6.86
C VAL A 350 -6.72 2.91 6.58
N GLN A 351 -7.15 2.80 5.33
CA GLN A 351 -8.31 1.96 5.04
C GLN A 351 -7.86 0.50 4.92
N GLU A 352 -7.53 -0.06 6.08
CA GLU A 352 -6.95 -1.39 6.26
C GLU A 352 -7.80 -2.51 5.62
N TYR A 353 -7.10 -3.54 5.12
CA TYR A 353 -7.63 -4.82 4.62
C TYR A 353 -8.51 -4.76 3.35
N LEU A 354 -8.47 -3.67 2.58
CA LEU A 354 -9.11 -3.60 1.25
C LEU A 354 -8.13 -4.00 0.13
N ASP A 355 -8.33 -5.14 -0.52
CA ASP A 355 -7.51 -5.61 -1.65
C ASP A 355 -7.79 -4.89 -3.00
N TYR A 356 -8.43 -3.72 -2.92
CA TYR A 356 -8.59 -2.75 -4.00
C TYR A 356 -8.24 -1.36 -3.49
N ALA A 357 -7.67 -0.50 -4.36
CA ALA A 357 -7.42 0.89 -4.03
C ALA A 357 -8.74 1.63 -3.87
N ASP A 358 -8.97 2.28 -2.72
CA ASP A 358 -10.19 3.06 -2.51
C ASP A 358 -10.19 4.40 -3.28
N SER A 359 -11.31 5.13 -3.23
CA SER A 359 -11.45 6.39 -3.96
C SER A 359 -10.59 7.53 -3.43
N TRP A 360 -10.20 7.51 -2.14
CA TRP A 360 -9.27 8.50 -1.60
C TRP A 360 -7.84 8.17 -2.05
N GLN A 361 -7.41 6.91 -1.91
CA GLN A 361 -6.08 6.46 -2.36
C GLN A 361 -5.87 6.79 -3.84
N GLN A 362 -6.87 6.54 -4.69
CA GLN A 362 -6.84 6.92 -6.10
C GLN A 362 -6.72 8.43 -6.27
N SER A 363 -7.55 9.25 -5.62
CA SER A 363 -7.48 10.71 -5.77
C SER A 363 -6.16 11.30 -5.29
N GLU A 364 -5.61 10.86 -4.16
CA GLU A 364 -4.37 11.38 -3.58
C GLU A 364 -3.17 11.00 -4.46
N ALA A 365 -3.12 9.74 -4.94
CA ALA A 365 -2.05 9.28 -5.82
C ALA A 365 -2.14 9.88 -7.24
N HIS A 366 -3.35 10.11 -7.78
CA HIS A 366 -3.56 10.81 -9.05
C HIS A 366 -3.15 12.29 -8.94
N GLU A 367 -3.50 12.97 -7.84
CA GLU A 367 -3.08 14.35 -7.61
C GLU A 367 -1.56 14.46 -7.46
N LEU A 368 -0.93 13.61 -6.65
CA LEU A 368 0.53 13.52 -6.53
C LEU A 368 1.20 13.24 -7.90
N ALA A 369 0.63 12.37 -8.73
CA ALA A 369 1.15 12.08 -10.06
C ALA A 369 1.04 13.29 -11.02
N ASP A 370 -0.10 13.99 -11.03
CA ASP A 370 -0.34 15.16 -11.87
C ASP A 370 0.52 16.38 -11.50
N THR A 371 1.17 16.40 -10.32
CA THR A 371 2.23 17.39 -10.02
C THR A 371 3.45 17.25 -10.92
N GLY A 372 3.68 16.07 -11.50
CA GLY A 372 4.90 15.73 -12.26
C GLY A 372 6.19 15.70 -11.43
N ALA A 373 6.11 15.70 -10.09
CA ALA A 373 7.28 15.79 -9.21
C ALA A 373 7.94 14.43 -8.88
N PHE A 374 7.20 13.33 -9.03
CA PHE A 374 7.58 11.97 -8.62
C PHE A 374 7.59 11.01 -9.82
N ASP A 375 8.60 10.13 -9.91
CA ASP A 375 8.70 9.11 -10.97
C ASP A 375 7.90 7.83 -10.62
N VAL A 376 7.66 7.59 -9.32
CA VAL A 376 6.84 6.48 -8.81
C VAL A 376 6.19 6.87 -7.47
N ILE A 377 4.98 6.35 -7.25
CA ILE A 377 4.24 6.42 -5.99
C ILE A 377 4.07 4.98 -5.48
N TYR A 378 4.32 4.72 -4.20
CA TYR A 378 4.07 3.41 -3.60
C TYR A 378 3.37 3.53 -2.24
N GLY A 379 2.50 2.57 -1.93
CA GLY A 379 1.59 2.64 -0.78
C GLY A 379 1.86 1.60 0.31
N ALA A 380 1.49 1.99 1.53
CA ALA A 380 1.66 1.23 2.77
C ALA A 380 0.44 1.45 3.70
N GLY A 381 0.39 0.75 4.84
CA GLY A 381 -0.62 0.93 5.90
C GLY A 381 -2.01 0.38 5.60
N CYS A 382 -2.24 -0.12 4.38
CA CYS A 382 -3.45 -0.87 4.06
C CYS A 382 -3.39 -2.33 4.55
N HIS A 383 -2.22 -2.84 4.98
CA HIS A 383 -2.01 -4.20 5.49
C HIS A 383 -2.39 -5.34 4.52
N CYS A 384 -2.59 -5.02 3.24
CA CYS A 384 -2.91 -5.94 2.16
C CYS A 384 -2.21 -5.55 0.85
N ALA A 385 -1.99 -6.53 -0.04
CA ALA A 385 -1.64 -6.23 -1.41
C ALA A 385 -2.79 -5.47 -2.11
N GLN A 386 -2.46 -4.44 -2.87
CA GLN A 386 -3.40 -3.64 -3.67
C GLN A 386 -2.89 -3.48 -5.13
N PRO A 387 -3.70 -2.92 -6.05
CA PRO A 387 -3.38 -2.91 -7.47
C PRO A 387 -2.15 -2.08 -7.85
N ILE A 388 -1.64 -2.32 -9.05
CA ILE A 388 -0.67 -1.44 -9.72
C ILE A 388 -1.35 -0.75 -10.91
N GLU A 389 -1.09 0.55 -11.07
CA GLU A 389 -1.61 1.40 -12.14
C GLU A 389 -0.45 2.15 -12.82
N ASN A 390 -0.61 2.49 -14.11
CA ASN A 390 0.13 3.58 -14.72
C ASN A 390 -0.85 4.72 -15.02
N TYR A 391 -0.70 5.83 -14.31
CA TYR A 391 -1.56 7.01 -14.41
C TYR A 391 -0.77 8.16 -15.01
N ASN A 392 -1.22 8.66 -16.17
CA ASN A 392 -0.58 9.74 -16.93
C ASN A 392 0.94 9.57 -17.20
N GLY A 393 1.46 8.34 -17.11
CA GLY A 393 2.88 7.99 -17.26
C GLY A 393 3.58 7.61 -15.94
N THR A 394 3.08 8.08 -14.80
CA THR A 394 3.58 7.76 -13.46
C THR A 394 3.08 6.39 -13.02
N TRP A 395 3.95 5.58 -12.41
CA TRP A 395 3.54 4.28 -11.85
C TRP A 395 3.10 4.43 -10.39
N ILE A 396 2.00 3.78 -10.04
CA ILE A 396 1.40 3.78 -8.71
C ILE A 396 1.28 2.33 -8.25
N ILE A 397 1.88 1.99 -7.10
CA ILE A 397 1.64 0.73 -6.38
C ILE A 397 0.78 1.09 -5.18
N TYR A 398 -0.52 0.78 -5.17
CA TYR A 398 -1.43 1.34 -4.15
C TYR A 398 -1.20 0.83 -2.73
N GLY A 399 -0.60 -0.37 -2.58
CA GLY A 399 -0.42 -1.01 -1.29
C GLY A 399 0.46 -2.25 -1.38
N LEU A 400 1.56 -2.25 -0.63
CA LEU A 400 2.52 -3.35 -0.53
C LEU A 400 2.15 -4.36 0.58
N GLY A 401 1.08 -4.10 1.35
CA GLY A 401 0.63 -4.95 2.45
C GLY A 401 1.65 -5.11 3.57
N ASN A 402 1.65 -6.23 4.30
CA ASN A 402 2.61 -6.47 5.38
C ASN A 402 3.86 -7.21 4.89
N ALA A 403 5.05 -6.66 5.16
CA ALA A 403 6.29 -7.42 5.08
C ALA A 403 6.58 -8.20 6.37
N VAL A 404 6.29 -7.62 7.53
CA VAL A 404 6.43 -8.32 8.82
C VAL A 404 5.28 -7.96 9.76
N THR A 405 4.39 -8.92 10.03
CA THR A 405 3.28 -8.78 10.98
C THR A 405 2.90 -10.10 11.67
N VAL A 406 2.14 -10.00 12.76
CA VAL A 406 1.50 -11.15 13.41
C VAL A 406 0.46 -11.78 12.48
N THR A 407 0.42 -13.11 12.45
CA THR A 407 -0.57 -13.83 11.64
C THR A 407 -1.94 -13.71 12.28
N SER A 408 -2.88 -13.11 11.55
CA SER A 408 -4.29 -13.11 11.86
C SER A 408 -4.88 -14.49 11.58
N TYR A 409 -5.48 -15.09 12.60
CA TYR A 409 -6.26 -16.32 12.51
C TYR A 409 -7.78 -16.05 12.41
N ILE A 410 -8.17 -14.80 12.12
CA ILE A 410 -9.57 -14.40 11.92
C ILE A 410 -9.96 -14.72 10.46
N PRO A 411 -10.96 -15.59 10.23
CA PRO A 411 -11.42 -15.89 8.87
C PRO A 411 -12.00 -14.64 8.19
N GLY A 412 -11.58 -14.37 6.95
CA GLY A 412 -11.86 -13.13 6.23
C GLY A 412 -10.75 -12.09 6.29
N ASN A 413 -9.75 -12.25 7.18
CA ASN A 413 -8.58 -11.36 7.29
C ASN A 413 -7.32 -11.97 6.64
N GLU A 414 -7.45 -12.90 5.69
CA GLU A 414 -6.32 -13.57 5.03
C GLU A 414 -5.43 -12.61 4.22
N VAL A 415 -5.91 -11.39 3.96
CA VAL A 415 -5.12 -10.31 3.35
C VAL A 415 -4.02 -9.78 4.28
N ASN A 416 -4.26 -9.70 5.60
CA ASN A 416 -3.31 -9.21 6.60
C ASN A 416 -1.99 -10.01 6.59
N ASN A 417 -2.10 -11.32 6.35
CA ASN A 417 -0.98 -12.25 6.51
C ASN A 417 0.01 -12.21 5.33
N GLN A 418 -0.23 -11.34 4.36
CA GLN A 418 0.41 -11.31 3.06
C GLN A 418 0.83 -9.88 2.69
N GLY A 419 1.74 -9.80 1.72
CA GLY A 419 2.20 -8.55 1.15
C GLY A 419 2.77 -8.73 -0.25
N VAL A 420 3.41 -7.67 -0.71
CA VAL A 420 4.18 -7.61 -1.94
C VAL A 420 5.50 -6.93 -1.63
N THR A 421 6.58 -7.45 -2.20
CA THR A 421 7.86 -6.74 -2.28
C THR A 421 8.12 -6.46 -3.75
N ALA A 422 8.50 -5.21 -4.08
CA ALA A 422 8.63 -4.75 -5.46
C ALA A 422 9.99 -4.08 -5.68
N ARG A 423 10.68 -4.46 -6.75
CA ARG A 423 11.88 -3.80 -7.26
C ARG A 423 11.51 -2.96 -8.47
N VAL A 424 11.44 -1.65 -8.26
CA VAL A 424 11.27 -0.63 -9.31
C VAL A 424 12.62 -0.36 -9.94
N GLN A 425 12.79 -0.76 -11.21
CA GLN A 425 13.92 -0.37 -12.03
C GLN A 425 13.57 0.94 -12.74
N PHE A 426 14.40 1.95 -12.52
CA PHE A 426 14.45 3.16 -13.33
C PHE A 426 15.57 3.06 -14.34
N ALA A 427 15.37 3.62 -15.53
CA ALA A 427 16.37 3.70 -16.58
C ALA A 427 16.39 5.10 -17.22
N GLY A 428 17.58 5.60 -17.53
CA GLY A 428 17.78 6.92 -18.12
C GLY A 428 19.25 7.25 -18.33
N LYS A 429 19.60 8.50 -18.04
CA LYS A 429 20.99 8.96 -18.08
C LYS A 429 21.29 9.95 -16.96
N LYS A 430 22.31 9.64 -16.17
CA LYS A 430 22.73 10.39 -14.99
C LYS A 430 23.00 11.87 -15.30
N GLY A 431 22.39 12.75 -14.53
CA GLY A 431 22.50 14.21 -14.71
C GLY A 431 21.80 14.79 -15.96
N VAL A 432 21.03 14.00 -16.71
CA VAL A 432 20.18 14.49 -17.81
C VAL A 432 18.73 14.53 -17.33
N ALA A 433 18.28 15.73 -16.93
CA ALA A 433 16.92 15.96 -16.45
C ALA A 433 15.87 15.49 -17.46
N GLY A 434 14.84 14.76 -16.98
CA GLY A 434 13.77 14.21 -17.81
C GLY A 434 14.16 13.03 -18.72
N SER A 435 15.36 12.44 -18.56
CA SER A 435 15.74 11.21 -19.27
C SER A 435 15.30 9.93 -18.55
N TRP A 436 15.01 10.03 -17.24
CA TRP A 436 14.66 8.91 -16.39
C TRP A 436 13.18 8.55 -16.48
N ARG A 437 12.89 7.25 -16.34
CA ARG A 437 11.55 6.67 -16.22
C ARG A 437 11.64 5.32 -15.53
N VAL A 438 10.52 4.82 -14.99
CA VAL A 438 10.40 3.39 -14.63
C VAL A 438 10.46 2.55 -15.92
N SER A 439 11.43 1.65 -16.02
CA SER A 439 11.56 0.68 -17.12
C SER A 439 10.90 -0.66 -16.82
N ARG A 440 10.84 -1.05 -15.53
CA ARG A 440 10.37 -2.36 -15.07
C ARG A 440 9.96 -2.30 -13.59
N ILE A 441 8.95 -3.07 -13.21
CA ILE A 441 8.59 -3.34 -11.81
C ILE A 441 8.53 -4.86 -11.65
N ASP A 442 9.54 -5.43 -11.00
CA ASP A 442 9.55 -6.84 -10.61
C ASP A 442 8.91 -6.98 -9.24
N TRP A 443 7.89 -7.83 -9.08
CA TRP A 443 7.17 -8.00 -7.81
C TRP A 443 7.12 -9.46 -7.36
N ILE A 444 7.15 -9.70 -6.05
CA ILE A 444 6.90 -11.01 -5.44
C ILE A 444 5.71 -10.94 -4.48
N PRO A 445 4.81 -11.93 -4.49
CA PRO A 445 3.83 -12.13 -3.43
C PRO A 445 4.53 -12.70 -2.19
N THR A 446 4.21 -12.20 -1.00
CA THR A 446 4.90 -12.59 0.25
C THR A 446 3.93 -13.04 1.34
N ALA A 447 4.44 -13.84 2.27
CA ALA A 447 3.74 -14.31 3.47
C ALA A 447 4.62 -14.11 4.72
N ASN A 448 3.95 -13.99 5.87
CA ASN A 448 4.59 -13.74 7.17
C ASN A 448 4.95 -15.03 7.95
N MET A 449 4.66 -16.20 7.37
CA MET A 449 5.00 -17.50 7.93
C MET A 449 5.67 -18.42 6.90
N ARG A 450 6.52 -19.32 7.40
CA ARG A 450 7.01 -20.49 6.67
C ARG A 450 6.92 -21.73 7.53
N GLN A 451 6.21 -22.75 7.05
CA GLN A 451 6.00 -24.05 7.71
C GLN A 451 5.55 -23.95 9.18
N GLY A 452 4.65 -22.99 9.45
CA GLY A 452 4.10 -22.76 10.80
C GLY A 452 5.02 -22.03 11.77
N GLN A 453 6.14 -21.44 11.30
CA GLN A 453 6.99 -20.52 12.06
C GLN A 453 6.91 -19.11 11.47
N TYR A 454 7.15 -18.08 12.28
CA TYR A 454 7.32 -16.71 11.78
C TYR A 454 8.63 -16.59 11.00
N GLN A 455 8.53 -16.26 9.73
CA GLN A 455 9.63 -16.04 8.81
C GLN A 455 9.04 -15.40 7.55
N TRP A 456 9.63 -14.33 7.05
CA TRP A 456 9.22 -13.78 5.76
C TRP A 456 9.46 -14.82 4.67
N CYS A 457 8.46 -15.02 3.81
CA CYS A 457 8.45 -16.10 2.85
C CYS A 457 7.91 -15.64 1.49
N SER A 458 8.60 -16.06 0.42
CA SER A 458 8.19 -15.75 -0.95
C SER A 458 7.21 -16.81 -1.46
N LEU A 459 6.03 -16.35 -1.86
CA LEU A 459 5.00 -17.15 -2.54
C LEU A 459 5.25 -17.23 -4.05
N ALA A 460 6.36 -16.68 -4.56
CA ALA A 460 6.73 -16.70 -5.97
C ALA A 460 6.92 -18.13 -6.50
N SER A 461 6.69 -18.31 -7.80
CA SER A 461 6.63 -19.63 -8.45
C SER A 461 7.92 -20.47 -8.44
N ASP A 462 9.08 -19.88 -8.11
CA ASP A 462 10.35 -20.61 -7.92
C ASP A 462 10.62 -21.10 -6.50
N HIS A 463 9.86 -20.64 -5.49
CA HIS A 463 9.96 -21.05 -4.08
C HIS A 463 11.44 -21.17 -3.60
N PRO A 464 12.23 -20.07 -3.60
CA PRO A 464 13.68 -20.10 -3.41
C PRO A 464 14.15 -20.48 -1.99
N ASP A 465 13.21 -20.72 -1.07
CA ASP A 465 13.43 -21.27 0.28
C ASP A 465 12.51 -22.47 0.56
N GLY A 466 11.86 -23.03 -0.46
CA GLY A 466 10.68 -23.90 -0.32
C GLY A 466 9.39 -23.13 -0.05
N THR A 467 8.30 -23.86 0.15
CA THR A 467 6.94 -23.30 0.30
C THR A 467 6.66 -22.73 1.69
N CYS A 468 5.81 -21.70 1.72
CA CYS A 468 5.36 -21.02 2.92
C CYS A 468 4.38 -21.88 3.71
N TRP A 469 3.44 -22.53 3.00
CA TRP A 469 2.58 -23.57 3.55
C TRP A 469 2.70 -24.87 2.74
N ASN A 470 2.34 -24.83 1.45
CA ASN A 470 2.38 -25.97 0.52
C ASN A 470 2.08 -25.49 -0.91
N ASP A 471 2.50 -26.27 -1.93
CA ASP A 471 2.41 -25.88 -3.35
C ASP A 471 1.02 -25.38 -3.78
N ALA A 472 -0.05 -25.99 -3.26
CA ALA A 472 -1.43 -25.66 -3.62
C ALA A 472 -1.93 -24.40 -2.92
N GLU A 473 -1.64 -24.23 -1.63
CA GLU A 473 -2.00 -23.06 -0.86
C GLU A 473 -1.21 -21.82 -1.30
N ASP A 474 0.11 -21.95 -1.44
CA ASP A 474 0.98 -20.89 -1.93
C ASP A 474 0.55 -20.42 -3.34
N ALA A 475 0.25 -21.35 -4.25
CA ALA A 475 -0.24 -21.01 -5.60
C ALA A 475 -1.61 -20.32 -5.59
N ASN A 476 -2.51 -20.68 -4.67
CA ASN A 476 -3.80 -20.01 -4.52
C ASN A 476 -3.62 -18.55 -4.03
N GLN A 477 -2.73 -18.32 -3.05
CA GLN A 477 -2.46 -16.97 -2.55
C GLN A 477 -1.72 -16.12 -3.60
N ARG A 478 -0.73 -16.69 -4.30
CA ARG A 478 -0.07 -16.07 -5.46
C ARG A 478 -1.08 -15.66 -6.54
N GLN A 479 -2.02 -16.54 -6.91
CA GLN A 479 -3.04 -16.21 -7.92
C GLN A 479 -4.02 -15.13 -7.43
N ARG A 480 -4.35 -15.07 -6.13
CA ARG A 480 -5.15 -13.96 -5.57
C ARG A 480 -4.41 -12.64 -5.70
N ILE A 481 -3.15 -12.57 -5.26
CA ILE A 481 -2.33 -11.34 -5.33
C ILE A 481 -2.12 -10.93 -6.80
N TRP A 482 -1.87 -11.88 -7.70
CA TRP A 482 -1.80 -11.63 -9.14
C TRP A 482 -3.09 -10.95 -9.66
N ASN A 483 -4.26 -11.47 -9.31
CA ASN A 483 -5.55 -10.89 -9.73
C ASN A 483 -5.72 -9.45 -9.24
N VAL A 484 -5.24 -9.14 -8.03
CA VAL A 484 -5.27 -7.80 -7.43
C VAL A 484 -4.31 -6.86 -8.17
N ILE A 485 -3.04 -7.24 -8.32
CA ILE A 485 -1.99 -6.43 -8.96
C ILE A 485 -2.41 -5.93 -10.35
N TYR A 486 -2.98 -6.81 -11.19
CA TYR A 486 -3.38 -6.46 -12.56
C TYR A 486 -4.83 -5.96 -12.69
N SER A 487 -5.59 -5.82 -11.59
CA SER A 487 -7.01 -5.40 -11.65
C SER A 487 -7.22 -3.98 -12.20
N MET A 488 -6.23 -3.09 -12.06
CA MET A 488 -6.22 -1.75 -12.65
C MET A 488 -5.43 -1.68 -13.98
N GLY A 489 -5.15 -2.82 -14.62
CA GLY A 489 -4.67 -2.87 -16.00
C GLY A 489 -3.16 -2.69 -16.19
N ALA A 490 -2.34 -2.92 -15.14
CA ALA A 490 -0.89 -2.84 -15.23
C ALA A 490 -0.32 -3.67 -16.41
N ASP A 491 0.57 -3.08 -17.22
CA ASP A 491 1.15 -3.76 -18.37
C ASP A 491 2.14 -4.85 -17.94
N GLN A 492 1.84 -6.11 -18.26
CA GLN A 492 2.68 -7.28 -17.98
C GLN A 492 4.04 -7.26 -18.70
N ASN A 493 4.25 -6.35 -19.66
CA ASN A 493 5.57 -6.12 -20.24
C ASN A 493 6.47 -5.28 -19.31
N VAL A 494 5.90 -4.48 -18.41
CA VAL A 494 6.62 -3.62 -17.45
C VAL A 494 6.57 -4.19 -16.03
N VAL A 495 5.37 -4.59 -15.58
CA VAL A 495 5.09 -5.18 -14.26
C VAL A 495 5.13 -6.70 -14.36
N ARG A 496 5.99 -7.38 -13.59
CA ARG A 496 6.27 -8.82 -13.76
C ARG A 496 6.42 -9.55 -12.42
N GLU A 497 5.94 -10.80 -12.32
CA GLU A 497 6.29 -11.66 -11.18
C GLU A 497 7.79 -11.99 -11.22
N TRP A 498 8.48 -11.80 -10.10
CA TRP A 498 9.93 -11.88 -10.02
C TRP A 498 10.42 -13.27 -9.63
N ASN A 499 11.00 -13.97 -10.60
CA ASN A 499 11.63 -15.28 -10.43
C ASN A 499 13.14 -15.11 -10.15
N ILE A 500 13.51 -14.97 -8.88
CA ILE A 500 14.90 -14.68 -8.47
C ILE A 500 15.87 -15.81 -8.84
N THR A 501 15.41 -17.05 -8.86
CA THR A 501 16.22 -18.23 -9.24
C THR A 501 16.64 -18.17 -10.71
N THR A 502 15.74 -17.72 -11.61
CA THR A 502 16.07 -17.50 -13.04
C THR A 502 17.05 -16.34 -13.22
N GLU A 503 16.91 -15.29 -12.42
CA GLU A 503 17.81 -14.13 -12.47
C GLU A 503 19.23 -14.46 -11.97
N GLN A 504 19.34 -15.12 -10.81
CA GLN A 504 20.64 -15.51 -10.25
C GLN A 504 21.36 -16.53 -11.15
N THR A 505 20.65 -17.46 -11.77
CA THR A 505 21.27 -18.43 -12.71
C THR A 505 21.70 -17.79 -14.03
N THR A 506 20.98 -16.78 -14.53
CA THR A 506 21.40 -16.03 -15.74
C THR A 506 22.54 -15.04 -15.47
N SER A 507 22.62 -14.48 -14.26
CA SER A 507 23.76 -13.67 -13.81
C SER A 507 25.02 -14.51 -13.55
N SER A 508 24.88 -15.73 -13.03
CA SER A 508 25.99 -16.67 -12.79
C SER A 508 26.61 -17.27 -14.06
N GLY A 509 26.03 -16.98 -15.23
CA GLY A 509 26.47 -17.49 -16.54
C GLY A 509 27.15 -16.45 -17.44
N LYS A 510 27.50 -15.27 -16.90
CA LYS A 510 28.21 -14.18 -17.58
C LYS A 510 29.63 -14.03 -17.03
#